data_AF-A0ABD3TK95-F1
#
_entry.id   AF-A0ABD3TK95-F1
#
_cell.length_a   1.000
_cell.length_b   1.000
_cell.length_c   1.000
_cell.angle_alpha   90.00
_cell.angle_beta   90.00
_cell.angle_gamma   90.00
#
_symmetry.space_group_name_H-M   'P 1'
#
loop_
_entity.id
_entity.type
_entity.pdbx_description
1 polymer ?
#
loop_
_entity_poly.entity_id
_entity_poly.type
_entity_poly.pdbx_seq_one_letter_code
_entity_poly.pdbx_strand_id
1 'polypeptide(L)'
;MKRKRKLFYLVFMTIVFTHLIPFTFSCILLLNGWTPLSVYERTELADIVLSAHVKRAFKEWNQRTTAQTYYAEVEILQVYKGVELLQQIPINAQNRRLSNVTNFGDKKMCYADVMEGE
;
A
#
# COMPACT_ATOMS: atom_id res chain seq x y z
N MET A 1 -22.85 53.15 2.89
CA MET A 1 -22.87 51.86 3.64
C MET A 1 -23.15 50.61 2.78
N LYS A 2 -24.09 50.65 1.81
CA LYS A 2 -24.43 49.49 0.94
C LYS A 2 -23.28 48.95 0.06
N ARG A 3 -22.37 49.80 -0.41
CA ARG A 3 -21.25 49.43 -1.32
C ARG A 3 -20.16 48.58 -0.65
N LYS A 4 -19.86 48.85 0.63
CA LYS A 4 -18.90 48.08 1.43
C LYS A 4 -19.38 46.67 1.74
N ARG A 5 -20.69 46.49 1.96
CA ARG A 5 -21.30 45.16 2.15
C ARG A 5 -21.22 44.29 0.89
N LYS A 6 -21.50 44.87 -0.29
CA LYS A 6 -21.37 44.13 -1.57
C LYS A 6 -19.95 43.66 -1.85
N LEU A 7 -18.95 44.50 -1.56
CA LEU A 7 -17.54 44.15 -1.73
C LEU A 7 -17.11 43.03 -0.77
N PHE A 8 -17.59 43.08 0.49
CA PHE A 8 -17.33 42.04 1.48
C PHE A 8 -17.90 40.68 1.05
N TYR A 9 -19.15 40.64 0.57
CA TYR A 9 -19.75 39.39 0.07
C TYR A 9 -19.03 38.85 -1.16
N LEU A 10 -18.57 39.72 -2.05
CA LEU A 10 -17.80 39.32 -3.24
C LEU A 10 -16.47 38.68 -2.86
N VAL A 11 -15.73 39.28 -1.93
CA VAL A 11 -14.44 38.75 -1.43
C VAL A 11 -14.64 37.45 -0.65
N PHE A 12 -15.69 37.37 0.18
CA PHE A 12 -16.01 36.15 0.91
C PHE A 12 -16.37 35.00 -0.05
N MET A 13 -17.18 35.28 -1.07
CA MET A 13 -17.50 34.29 -2.09
C MET A 13 -16.25 33.86 -2.87
N THR A 14 -15.37 34.75 -3.30
CA THR A 14 -14.14 34.32 -3.98
C THR A 14 -13.27 33.44 -3.09
N ILE A 15 -13.07 33.78 -1.81
CA ILE A 15 -12.30 32.93 -0.87
C ILE A 15 -12.95 31.56 -0.71
N VAL A 16 -14.27 31.49 -0.58
CA VAL A 16 -15.00 30.21 -0.47
C VAL A 16 -14.84 29.38 -1.75
N PHE A 17 -15.03 29.98 -2.93
CA PHE A 17 -14.92 29.28 -4.20
C PHE A 17 -13.48 28.84 -4.51
N THR A 18 -12.45 29.64 -4.18
CA THR A 18 -11.06 29.27 -4.43
C THR A 18 -10.51 28.27 -3.42
N HIS A 19 -11.01 28.26 -2.17
CA HIS A 19 -10.45 27.42 -1.12
C HIS A 19 -11.30 26.22 -0.73
N LEU A 20 -12.62 26.16 -0.95
CA LEU A 20 -13.42 24.97 -0.62
C LEU A 20 -13.60 24.01 -1.79
N ILE A 21 -13.75 24.54 -3.02
CA ILE A 21 -13.93 23.72 -4.22
C ILE A 21 -12.74 22.76 -4.47
N PRO A 22 -11.46 23.20 -4.44
CA PRO A 22 -10.36 22.28 -4.71
C PRO A 22 -10.26 21.13 -3.70
N PHE A 23 -10.63 21.32 -2.43
CA PHE A 23 -10.63 20.22 -1.44
C PHE A 23 -11.66 19.14 -1.77
N THR A 24 -12.83 19.52 -2.28
CA THR A 24 -13.85 18.54 -2.68
C THR A 24 -13.42 17.72 -3.89
N PHE A 25 -12.70 18.32 -4.85
CA PHE A 25 -12.17 17.61 -6.01
C PHE A 25 -11.03 16.63 -5.66
N SER A 26 -10.15 16.98 -4.71
CA SER A 26 -9.10 16.06 -4.25
C SER A 26 -9.67 14.79 -3.61
N CYS A 27 -10.82 14.88 -2.93
CA CYS A 27 -11.49 13.71 -2.36
C CYS A 27 -12.12 12.81 -3.43
N ILE A 28 -12.62 13.39 -4.52
CA ILE A 28 -13.24 12.64 -5.63
C ILE A 28 -12.20 11.83 -6.41
N LEU A 29 -10.97 12.34 -6.57
CA LEU A 29 -9.88 11.60 -7.21
C LEU A 29 -9.43 10.37 -6.40
N LEU A 30 -9.55 10.41 -5.07
CA LEU A 30 -9.35 9.23 -4.20
C LEU A 30 -10.52 8.24 -4.27
N LEU A 31 -11.73 8.71 -4.59
CA LEU A 31 -12.96 7.89 -4.71
C LEU A 31 -13.17 7.29 -6.10
N ASN A 32 -12.50 7.81 -7.14
CA ASN A 32 -12.60 7.33 -8.52
C ASN A 32 -11.89 5.99 -8.78
N GLY A 33 -11.60 5.21 -7.73
CA GLY A 33 -11.19 3.81 -7.83
C GLY A 33 -9.81 3.63 -8.47
N TRP A 34 -8.88 3.05 -7.73
CA TRP A 34 -7.67 2.53 -8.37
C TRP A 34 -8.10 1.38 -9.29
N THR A 35 -7.90 1.52 -10.60
CA THR A 35 -8.10 0.39 -11.52
C THR A 35 -7.06 -0.68 -11.16
N PRO A 36 -7.47 -1.88 -10.73
CA PRO A 36 -6.53 -2.91 -10.36
C PRO A 36 -5.75 -3.36 -11.60
N LEU A 37 -4.43 -3.43 -11.47
CA LEU A 37 -3.59 -4.02 -12.50
C LEU A 37 -3.99 -5.47 -12.74
N SER A 38 -3.96 -5.89 -14.01
CA SER A 38 -4.21 -7.27 -14.39
C SER A 38 -3.17 -8.21 -13.74
N VAL A 39 -3.47 -9.52 -13.70
CA VAL A 39 -2.49 -10.52 -13.25
C VAL A 39 -1.21 -10.43 -14.09
N TYR A 40 -1.36 -10.26 -15.42
CA TYR A 40 -0.25 -10.15 -16.35
C TYR A 40 0.67 -8.96 -16.02
N GLU A 41 0.12 -7.75 -15.89
CA GLU A 41 0.90 -6.55 -15.59
C GLU A 41 1.61 -6.65 -14.24
N ARG A 42 0.95 -7.20 -13.22
CA ARG A 42 1.56 -7.42 -11.90
C ARG A 42 2.70 -8.42 -11.96
N THR A 43 2.54 -9.51 -12.71
CA THR A 43 3.59 -10.52 -12.90
C THR A 43 4.75 -9.98 -13.74
N GLU A 44 4.51 -9.08 -14.68
CA GLU A 44 5.56 -8.42 -15.46
C GLU A 44 6.44 -7.55 -14.55
N LEU A 45 5.81 -6.70 -13.72
CA LEU A 45 6.49 -5.77 -12.81
C LEU A 45 7.19 -6.44 -11.63
N ALA A 46 6.76 -7.62 -11.21
CA ALA A 46 7.35 -8.33 -10.07
C ALA A 46 8.58 -9.13 -10.50
N ASP A 47 9.73 -8.94 -9.86
CA ASP A 47 10.94 -9.73 -10.13
C ASP A 47 10.80 -11.19 -9.65
N ILE A 48 10.08 -11.41 -8.54
CA ILE A 48 9.89 -12.72 -7.91
C ILE A 48 8.40 -12.96 -7.70
N VAL A 49 7.93 -14.16 -8.04
CA VAL A 49 6.57 -14.63 -7.78
C VAL A 49 6.64 -16.01 -7.17
N LEU A 50 5.99 -16.21 -6.03
CA LEU A 50 6.01 -17.45 -5.28
C LEU A 50 4.70 -17.68 -4.54
N SER A 51 4.45 -18.93 -4.15
CA SER A 51 3.48 -19.29 -3.12
C SER A 51 4.22 -19.63 -1.84
N ALA A 52 3.66 -19.18 -0.72
CA ALA A 52 4.21 -19.42 0.61
C ALA A 52 3.08 -19.52 1.63
N HIS A 53 3.39 -20.13 2.77
CA HIS A 53 2.51 -20.21 3.92
C HIS A 53 3.03 -19.30 5.03
N VAL A 54 2.19 -18.43 5.56
CA VAL A 54 2.53 -17.48 6.62
C VAL A 54 2.66 -18.23 7.94
N LYS A 55 3.88 -18.24 8.50
CA LYS A 55 4.16 -18.85 9.81
C LYS A 55 3.91 -17.90 10.95
N ARG A 56 4.28 -16.62 10.77
CA ARG A 56 4.13 -15.58 11.78
C ARG A 56 3.98 -14.21 11.13
N ALA A 57 3.06 -13.40 11.63
CA ALA A 57 2.81 -12.05 11.14
C ALA A 57 3.04 -11.02 12.25
N PHE A 58 4.00 -10.12 12.06
CA PHE A 58 4.46 -9.18 13.09
C PHE A 58 3.64 -7.88 13.11
N LYS A 59 2.35 -7.99 13.46
CA LYS A 59 1.37 -6.88 13.33
C LYS A 59 1.37 -5.87 14.46
N GLU A 60 2.12 -6.11 15.55
CA GLU A 60 2.13 -5.27 16.74
C GLU A 60 2.61 -3.84 16.44
N TRP A 61 2.09 -2.84 17.16
CA TRP A 61 2.41 -1.42 16.92
C TRP A 61 3.92 -1.11 16.97
N ASN A 62 4.63 -1.73 17.91
CA ASN A 62 6.08 -1.59 18.09
C ASN A 62 6.91 -2.29 16.98
N GLN A 63 6.30 -3.16 16.18
CA GLN A 63 6.96 -3.91 15.10
C GLN A 63 6.65 -3.34 13.70
N ARG A 64 5.73 -2.37 13.62
CA ARG A 64 5.37 -1.70 12.37
C ARG A 64 6.41 -0.66 11.97
N THR A 65 6.57 -0.46 10.67
CA THR A 65 7.35 0.63 10.12
C THR A 65 6.64 1.97 10.33
N THR A 66 7.35 3.09 10.13
CA THR A 66 6.76 4.43 10.14
C THR A 66 5.61 4.57 9.12
N ALA A 67 5.65 3.81 8.02
CA ALA A 67 4.60 3.76 7.01
C ALA A 67 3.39 2.89 7.43
N GLN A 68 3.37 2.38 8.67
CA GLN A 68 2.34 1.49 9.22
C GLN A 68 2.26 0.10 8.54
N THR A 69 3.32 -0.31 7.85
CA THR A 69 3.47 -1.65 7.28
C THR A 69 4.17 -2.60 8.25
N TYR A 70 4.08 -3.91 8.00
CA TYR A 70 4.74 -4.94 8.79
C TYR A 70 5.37 -6.02 7.89
N TYR A 71 6.08 -6.96 8.51
CA TYR A 71 6.65 -8.11 7.83
C TYR A 71 6.05 -9.41 8.36
N ALA A 72 6.12 -10.46 7.56
CA ALA A 72 5.73 -11.80 7.94
C ALA A 72 6.85 -12.78 7.62
N GLU A 73 7.00 -13.78 8.48
CA GLU A 73 7.85 -14.92 8.20
C GLU A 73 7.03 -15.96 7.43
N VAL A 74 7.51 -16.33 6.25
CA VAL A 74 6.79 -17.22 5.35
C VAL A 74 7.63 -18.45 5.01
N GLU A 75 6.97 -19.60 4.92
CA GLU A 75 7.54 -20.83 4.38
C GLU A 75 7.25 -20.91 2.88
N ILE A 76 8.29 -20.81 2.06
CA ILE A 76 8.17 -20.88 0.60
C ILE A 76 7.79 -22.30 0.20
N LEU A 77 6.68 -22.42 -0.55
CA LEU A 77 6.17 -23.69 -1.08
C LEU A 77 6.63 -23.92 -2.52
N GLN A 78 6.41 -22.92 -3.38
CA GLN A 78 6.76 -22.98 -4.79
C GLN A 78 7.15 -21.61 -5.32
N VAL A 79 8.14 -21.57 -6.21
CA VAL A 79 8.55 -20.35 -6.92
C VAL A 79 8.11 -20.46 -8.38
N TYR A 80 7.42 -19.42 -8.87
CA TYR A 80 6.93 -19.34 -10.24
C TYR A 80 7.78 -18.41 -11.13
N LYS A 81 8.47 -17.42 -10.55
CA LYS A 81 9.37 -16.46 -11.24
C LYS A 81 10.52 -16.03 -10.33
N GLY A 82 11.72 -15.82 -10.89
CA GLY A 82 12.85 -15.20 -10.19
C GLY A 82 13.60 -16.14 -9.23
N VAL A 83 13.74 -17.42 -9.57
CA VAL A 83 14.37 -18.41 -8.68
C VAL A 83 15.85 -18.11 -8.44
N GLU A 84 16.52 -17.57 -9.45
CA GLU A 84 17.91 -17.14 -9.43
C GLU A 84 18.13 -15.96 -8.48
N LEU A 85 17.13 -15.09 -8.32
CA LEU A 85 17.19 -13.95 -7.39
C LEU A 85 17.02 -14.42 -5.94
N LEU A 86 16.13 -15.39 -5.70
CA LEU A 86 15.94 -15.98 -4.36
C LEU A 86 17.20 -16.65 -3.82
N GLN A 87 18.03 -17.26 -4.68
CA GLN A 87 19.29 -17.90 -4.27
C GLN A 87 20.34 -16.89 -3.77
N GLN A 88 20.21 -15.62 -4.15
CA GLN A 88 21.12 -14.55 -3.73
C GLN A 88 20.70 -13.93 -2.39
N ILE A 89 19.46 -14.14 -1.96
CA ILE A 89 18.94 -13.63 -0.69
C ILE A 89 19.44 -14.55 0.43
N PRO A 90 20.01 -14.02 1.52
CA PRO A 90 20.44 -14.82 2.66
C PRO A 90 19.22 -15.47 3.33
N ILE A 91 18.90 -16.70 2.94
CA ILE A 91 17.87 -17.52 3.59
C ILE A 91 18.38 -17.87 4.98
N ASN A 92 17.54 -17.68 6.01
CA ASN A 92 17.90 -17.93 7.40
C ASN A 92 18.47 -19.37 7.54
N ALA A 93 19.74 -19.47 7.95
CA ALA A 93 20.54 -20.69 7.81
C ALA A 93 20.00 -21.92 8.57
N GLN A 94 19.07 -21.73 9.51
CA GLN A 94 18.43 -22.79 10.28
C GLN A 94 17.25 -23.46 9.56
N ASN A 95 16.63 -22.81 8.57
CA ASN A 95 15.50 -23.37 7.83
C ASN A 95 15.51 -22.79 6.40
N ARG A 96 16.04 -23.57 5.45
CA ARG A 96 16.25 -23.19 4.03
C ARG A 96 14.97 -22.85 3.23
N ARG A 97 13.82 -22.74 3.89
CA ARG A 97 12.52 -22.37 3.30
C ARG A 97 11.85 -21.18 3.97
N LEU A 98 12.41 -20.65 5.06
CA LEU A 98 11.85 -19.51 5.77
C LEU A 98 12.48 -18.21 5.26
N SER A 99 11.63 -17.26 4.87
CA SER A 99 12.05 -15.94 4.41
C SER A 99 11.13 -14.88 4.99
N ASN A 100 11.70 -13.70 5.27
CA ASN A 100 10.93 -12.56 5.73
C ASN A 100 10.44 -11.77 4.52
N VAL A 101 9.12 -11.63 4.40
CA VAL A 101 8.49 -10.78 3.39
C VAL A 101 7.96 -9.53 4.09
N THR A 102 8.31 -8.36 3.57
CA THR A 102 8.04 -7.07 4.19
C THR A 102 6.91 -6.31 3.49
N ASN A 103 6.50 -5.19 4.06
CA ASN A 103 5.52 -4.26 3.51
C ASN A 103 4.07 -4.77 3.40
N PHE A 104 3.69 -5.79 4.18
CA PHE A 104 2.28 -6.10 4.39
C PHE A 104 1.57 -4.92 5.06
N GLY A 105 0.28 -4.75 4.75
CA GLY A 105 -0.55 -3.65 5.22
C GLY A 105 -0.35 -2.32 4.49
N ASP A 106 0.40 -2.29 3.37
CA ASP A 106 0.53 -1.07 2.55
C ASP A 106 -0.84 -0.66 1.98
N LYS A 107 -1.29 0.54 2.33
CA LYS A 107 -2.59 1.11 1.93
C LYS A 107 -2.71 1.37 0.43
N LYS A 108 -1.60 1.37 -0.31
CA LYS A 108 -1.58 1.51 -1.77
C LYS A 108 -1.86 0.19 -2.48
N MET A 109 -1.70 -0.94 -1.77
CA MET A 109 -1.84 -2.28 -2.34
C MET A 109 -3.18 -2.89 -1.91
N CYS A 110 -3.91 -3.47 -2.86
CA CYS A 110 -5.12 -4.24 -2.54
C CYS A 110 -4.72 -5.59 -1.93
N TYR A 111 -5.50 -6.08 -0.95
CA TYR A 111 -5.27 -7.37 -0.28
C TYR A 111 -3.88 -7.50 0.35
N ALA A 112 -3.37 -6.41 0.92
CA ALA A 112 -2.01 -6.35 1.47
C ALA A 112 -1.88 -6.92 2.89
N ASP A 113 -2.97 -7.29 3.56
CA ASP A 113 -2.95 -7.84 4.91
C ASP A 113 -3.01 -9.37 4.86
N VAL A 114 -2.26 -10.05 5.71
CA VAL A 114 -2.19 -11.53 5.77
C VAL A 114 -2.42 -12.04 7.19
N MET A 115 -2.91 -13.26 7.35
CA MET A 115 -3.08 -13.90 8.66
C MET A 115 -2.06 -15.02 8.89
N GLU A 116 -1.77 -15.33 10.16
CA GLU A 116 -0.98 -16.52 10.47
C GLU A 116 -1.75 -17.78 10.08
N GLY A 117 -1.09 -18.69 9.35
CA GLY A 117 -1.72 -19.90 8.82
C GLY A 117 -2.37 -19.76 7.44
N GLU A 118 -2.34 -18.56 6.84
CA GLU A 118 -2.70 -18.34 5.43
C GLU A 118 -1.55 -18.77 4.50
#